data_AF-A0AAV6TKS5-F1
#
_entry.id   AF-A0AAV6TKS5-F1
#
_cell.length_a   1.000
_cell.length_b   1.000
_cell.length_c   1.000
_cell.angle_alpha   90.00
_cell.angle_beta   90.00
_cell.angle_gamma   90.00
#
_symmetry.space_group_name_H-M   'P 1'
#
loop_
_entity.id
_entity.type
_entity.pdbx_description
1 polymer ?
#
loop_
_entity_poly.entity_id
_entity_poly.type
_entity_poly.pdbx_seq_one_letter_code
_entity_poly.pdbx_strand_id
1 'polypeptide(L)'
;MELYLVLQGTYNGGPYEVPGRGLSDPCLTVGKGWSGCGNSFIRFTVGGNTGSGIIMQGQVYKTEMVKKKTKEASTVIKFPESVPLTVAFSNEISHFGEISGGKGSSLGKLTELSNQEKTFIVPKGIIVTTAAYQEFLTPEILSAVKHLEDVVYGNITGDVKEACNAVSGIIERTLLPPKICHSITDSLKQLFGGDANQYKFAVRSSATGTHNLRERILQLCQQLAKWTLSWEFKA
;
A
#
# COMPACT_ATOMS: atom_id res chain seq x y z
N MET A 1 29.21 38.38 -4.61
CA MET A 1 30.07 37.24 -4.21
C MET A 1 29.27 35.98 -4.56
N GLU A 2 29.53 35.40 -5.73
CA GLU A 2 28.81 34.19 -6.19
C GLU A 2 29.45 32.96 -5.51
N LEU A 3 28.65 32.21 -4.76
CA LEU A 3 29.07 30.94 -4.15
C LEU A 3 28.96 29.84 -5.20
N TYR A 4 30.11 29.34 -5.65
CA TYR A 4 30.21 28.12 -6.44
C TYR A 4 30.32 26.92 -5.50
N LEU A 5 29.39 25.97 -5.60
CA LEU A 5 29.47 24.70 -4.88
C LEU A 5 29.84 23.59 -5.86
N VAL A 6 30.88 22.82 -5.53
CA VAL A 6 31.27 21.60 -6.24
C VAL A 6 30.90 20.42 -5.36
N LEU A 7 29.99 19.56 -5.82
CA LEU A 7 29.69 18.29 -5.16
C LEU A 7 30.54 17.18 -5.80
N GLN A 8 31.35 16.52 -4.98
CA GLN A 8 32.10 15.32 -5.37
C GLN A 8 31.31 14.07 -4.98
N GLY A 9 31.05 13.20 -5.94
CA GLY A 9 30.41 11.90 -5.72
C GLY A 9 31.06 10.81 -6.57
N THR A 10 30.76 9.54 -6.29
CA THR A 10 31.24 8.39 -7.07
C THR A 10 30.09 7.69 -7.78
N TYR A 11 30.24 7.42 -9.08
CA TYR A 11 29.27 6.64 -9.89
C TYR A 11 30.06 5.66 -10.76
N ASN A 12 29.68 4.37 -10.73
CA ASN A 12 30.44 3.27 -11.34
C ASN A 12 31.93 3.22 -10.95
N GLY A 13 32.24 3.55 -9.69
CA GLY A 13 33.61 3.45 -9.15
C GLY A 13 34.56 4.58 -9.55
N GLY A 14 34.13 5.57 -10.34
CA GLY A 14 34.90 6.77 -10.64
C GLY A 14 34.34 8.02 -9.95
N PRO A 15 35.19 8.99 -9.53
CA PRO A 15 34.72 10.28 -9.02
C PRO A 15 34.16 11.14 -10.16
N TYR A 16 33.04 11.82 -9.92
CA TYR A 16 32.50 12.83 -10.82
C TYR A 16 32.08 14.08 -10.04
N GLU A 17 32.21 15.23 -10.70
CA GLU A 17 31.88 16.55 -10.16
C GLU A 17 30.69 17.13 -10.91
N VAL A 18 29.72 17.68 -10.18
CA VAL A 18 28.55 18.36 -10.76
C VAL A 18 28.56 19.83 -10.34
N PRO A 19 28.83 20.78 -11.27
CA PRO A 19 28.76 22.20 -10.97
C PRO A 19 27.31 22.72 -11.03
N GLY A 20 26.91 23.54 -10.07
CA GLY A 20 25.57 24.17 -10.03
C GLY A 20 25.60 25.63 -9.57
N ARG A 21 24.66 26.46 -10.06
CA ARG A 21 24.38 27.82 -9.57
C ARG A 21 23.06 27.82 -8.81
N GLY A 22 23.04 28.39 -7.60
CA GLY A 22 21.84 28.52 -6.77
C GLY A 22 21.02 29.77 -7.13
N LEU A 23 19.68 29.64 -7.09
CA LEU A 23 18.72 30.74 -7.13
C LEU A 23 17.83 30.67 -5.86
N SER A 24 17.46 31.84 -5.33
CA SER A 24 16.98 32.10 -3.96
C SER A 24 15.76 31.31 -3.44
N ASP A 25 15.73 31.15 -2.10
CA ASP A 25 14.97 30.18 -1.29
C ASP A 25 13.45 30.44 -1.06
N PRO A 26 12.61 29.40 -1.12
CA PRO A 26 11.42 29.27 -0.28
C PRO A 26 11.66 28.32 0.91
N CYS A 27 11.34 28.74 2.14
CA CYS A 27 11.55 27.95 3.36
C CYS A 27 10.42 26.93 3.59
N LEU A 28 10.76 25.65 3.78
CA LEU A 28 9.84 24.58 4.17
C LEU A 28 10.13 24.16 5.61
N THR A 29 9.21 24.47 6.53
CA THR A 29 9.25 23.94 7.90
C THR A 29 8.62 22.56 7.95
N VAL A 30 9.43 21.51 8.11
CA VAL A 30 8.98 20.15 8.41
C VAL A 30 9.10 19.92 9.92
N GLY A 31 8.01 19.51 10.56
CA GLY A 31 7.92 19.38 12.01
C GLY A 31 8.81 18.29 12.62
N LYS A 32 9.37 18.64 13.80
CA LYS A 32 10.05 17.83 14.83
C LYS A 32 11.23 16.94 14.40
N GLY A 33 12.45 17.43 14.72
CA GLY A 33 13.71 16.66 14.67
C GLY A 33 14.73 17.21 13.67
N TRP A 34 14.36 18.22 12.90
CA TRP A 34 15.20 18.87 11.91
C TRP A 34 14.98 20.38 11.96
N SER A 35 16.07 21.16 11.96
CA SER A 35 16.03 22.58 11.62
C SER A 35 16.99 22.82 10.47
N GLY A 36 16.45 23.22 9.33
CA GLY A 36 17.24 23.71 8.21
C GLY A 36 16.59 24.95 7.63
N CYS A 37 17.44 25.94 7.33
CA CYS A 37 17.10 27.09 6.51
C CYS A 37 18.07 27.06 5.33
N GLY A 38 17.62 26.50 4.21
CA GLY A 38 18.42 26.42 2.99
C GLY A 38 17.77 25.43 2.02
N ASN A 39 16.91 25.95 1.16
CA ASN A 39 16.26 25.21 0.09
C ASN A 39 16.76 25.79 -1.23
N SER A 40 17.94 25.37 -1.65
CA SER A 40 18.49 25.80 -2.93
C SER A 40 17.90 24.95 -4.05
N PHE A 41 17.21 25.58 -5.00
CA PHE A 41 16.94 24.94 -6.27
C PHE A 41 18.23 24.86 -7.06
N ILE A 42 18.59 23.65 -7.47
CA ILE A 42 19.73 23.40 -8.35
C ILE A 42 19.24 22.95 -9.71
N ARG A 43 19.94 23.41 -10.75
CA ARG A 43 19.82 22.86 -12.08
C ARG A 43 21.14 22.16 -12.40
N PHE A 44 21.07 20.88 -12.76
CA PHE A 44 22.26 20.05 -12.99
C PHE A 44 22.19 19.43 -14.37
N THR A 45 23.34 19.10 -14.97
CA THR A 45 23.40 18.43 -16.27
C THR A 45 24.17 17.13 -16.13
N VAL A 46 23.55 16.01 -16.49
CA VAL A 46 24.18 14.68 -16.47
C VAL A 46 24.06 14.08 -17.86
N GLY A 47 25.19 13.72 -18.47
CA GLY A 47 25.23 13.14 -19.81
C GLY A 47 24.62 14.03 -20.90
N GLY A 48 24.77 15.36 -20.78
CA GLY A 48 24.21 16.33 -21.74
C GLY A 48 22.74 16.70 -21.52
N ASN A 49 22.04 16.03 -20.59
CA ASN A 49 20.64 16.32 -20.28
C ASN A 49 20.52 17.17 -19.00
N THR A 50 19.80 18.28 -19.09
CA THR A 50 19.61 19.20 -17.96
C THR A 50 18.39 18.81 -17.12
N GLY A 51 18.60 18.55 -15.84
CA GLY A 51 17.58 18.29 -14.82
C GLY A 51 17.54 19.39 -13.76
N SER A 52 16.49 19.40 -12.94
CA SER A 52 16.37 20.31 -11.79
C SER A 52 16.13 19.49 -10.51
N GLY A 53 16.68 19.94 -9.39
CA GLY A 53 16.58 19.29 -8.09
C GLY A 53 16.52 20.31 -6.96
N ILE A 54 16.19 19.86 -5.76
CA ILE A 54 16.14 20.68 -4.55
C ILE A 54 17.19 20.13 -3.60
N ILE A 55 18.09 20.99 -3.12
CA ILE A 55 18.99 20.67 -2.02
C ILE A 55 18.37 21.21 -0.74
N MET A 56 18.16 20.32 0.22
CA MET A 56 17.77 20.67 1.58
C MET A 56 18.98 20.54 2.50
N GLN A 57 19.33 21.63 3.18
CA GLN A 57 20.44 21.64 4.14
C GLN A 57 19.90 21.96 5.53
N GLY A 58 20.20 21.11 6.51
CA GLY A 58 19.77 21.34 7.89
C GLY A 58 20.51 20.46 8.89
N GLN A 59 20.44 20.86 10.15
CA GLN A 59 21.00 20.11 11.26
C GLN A 59 19.95 19.18 11.83
N VAL A 60 20.33 17.90 11.95
CA VAL A 60 19.58 16.91 12.71
C VAL A 60 20.10 16.97 14.13
N TYR A 61 19.36 17.60 15.04
CA TYR A 61 19.67 17.53 16.45
C TYR A 61 19.03 16.28 17.06
N LYS A 62 19.83 15.52 17.80
CA LYS A 62 19.30 14.57 18.77
C LYS A 62 18.56 15.38 19.82
N THR A 63 17.25 15.51 19.66
CA THR A 63 16.43 15.99 20.75
C THR A 63 16.51 14.89 21.80
N GLU A 64 17.19 15.13 22.92
CA GLU A 64 17.00 14.30 24.10
C GLU A 64 15.52 14.36 24.41
N MET A 65 14.81 13.29 24.08
CA MET A 65 13.42 13.18 24.41
C MET A 65 13.35 13.30 25.92
N VAL A 66 12.82 14.42 26.42
CA VAL A 66 12.17 14.43 27.72
C VAL A 66 11.12 13.33 27.59
N LYS A 67 11.47 12.16 28.11
CA LYS A 67 10.61 10.99 28.19
C LYS A 67 9.43 11.38 29.07
N LYS A 68 8.44 12.08 28.50
CA LYS A 68 7.07 11.79 28.88
C LYS A 68 6.98 10.29 28.66
N LYS A 69 6.76 9.55 29.75
CA LYS A 69 6.51 8.11 29.74
C LYS A 69 5.23 7.86 28.92
N THR A 70 5.28 8.03 27.61
CA THR A 70 4.49 7.21 26.73
C THR A 70 5.06 5.82 26.97
N LYS A 71 4.26 4.94 27.55
CA LYS A 71 4.58 3.52 27.59
C LYS A 71 4.61 3.06 26.14
N GLU A 72 5.72 3.28 25.45
CA GLU A 72 6.03 2.60 24.20
C GLU A 72 6.28 1.14 24.57
N ALA A 73 5.18 0.40 24.71
CA ALA A 73 5.21 -1.01 24.42
C ALA A 73 5.40 -1.13 22.90
N SER A 74 6.64 -0.91 22.43
CA SER A 74 7.06 -1.49 21.15
C SER A 74 7.19 -2.99 21.38
N THR A 75 6.03 -3.65 21.51
CA THR A 75 5.93 -5.05 21.17
C THR A 75 6.30 -5.12 19.70
N VAL A 76 7.47 -5.65 19.39
CA VAL A 76 7.81 -6.02 18.02
C VAL A 76 6.77 -7.06 17.61
N ILE A 77 5.71 -6.63 16.95
CA ILE A 77 4.65 -7.52 16.49
C ILE A 77 5.32 -8.45 15.50
N LYS A 78 5.48 -9.72 15.90
CA LYS A 78 6.06 -10.74 15.04
C LYS A 78 5.10 -11.02 13.90
N PHE A 79 5.63 -11.17 12.69
CA PHE A 79 4.83 -11.61 11.56
C PHE A 79 4.20 -12.97 11.91
N PRO A 80 2.88 -13.16 11.71
CA PRO A 80 2.19 -14.36 12.14
C PRO A 80 2.68 -15.59 11.36
N GLU A 81 2.82 -16.73 12.05
CA GLU A 81 3.20 -18.01 11.43
C GLU A 81 2.11 -18.53 10.47
N SER A 82 0.85 -18.21 10.75
CA SER A 82 -0.30 -18.56 9.92
C SER A 82 -1.18 -17.34 9.70
N VAL A 83 -1.52 -17.07 8.44
CA VAL A 83 -2.36 -15.93 8.05
C VAL A 83 -3.81 -16.39 7.97
N PRO A 84 -4.72 -15.86 8.81
CA PRO A 84 -6.14 -16.22 8.75
C PRO A 84 -6.78 -15.68 7.46
N LEU A 85 -7.87 -16.31 6.99
CA LEU A 85 -8.58 -15.88 5.78
C LEU A 85 -9.25 -14.51 5.94
N THR A 86 -9.68 -14.18 7.15
CA THR A 86 -10.27 -12.90 7.51
C THR A 86 -9.69 -12.38 8.82
N VAL A 87 -9.61 -11.07 8.96
CA VAL A 87 -9.10 -10.41 10.17
C VAL A 87 -9.89 -9.15 10.47
N ALA A 88 -10.25 -8.90 11.72
CA ALA A 88 -10.90 -7.65 12.14
C ALA A 88 -9.89 -6.48 12.18
N PHE A 89 -10.35 -5.24 11.98
CA PHE A 89 -9.49 -4.05 12.09
C PHE A 89 -8.83 -3.92 13.48
N SER A 90 -9.48 -4.43 14.52
CA SER A 90 -8.95 -4.38 15.89
C SER A 90 -7.86 -5.42 16.19
N ASN A 91 -7.57 -6.33 15.26
CA ASN A 91 -6.56 -7.37 15.45
C ASN A 91 -5.20 -6.90 14.92
N GLU A 92 -4.14 -7.15 15.68
CA GLU A 92 -2.76 -6.75 15.35
C GLU A 92 -2.27 -7.29 14.00
N ILE A 93 -2.75 -8.47 13.56
CA ILE A 93 -2.43 -9.03 12.24
C ILE A 93 -2.87 -8.09 11.10
N SER A 94 -3.90 -7.28 11.33
CA SER A 94 -4.35 -6.31 10.34
C SER A 94 -3.28 -5.25 10.04
N HIS A 95 -2.31 -5.01 10.92
CA HIS A 95 -1.27 -3.99 10.76
C HIS A 95 -0.24 -4.35 9.68
N PHE A 96 -0.13 -5.63 9.29
CA PHE A 96 0.79 -6.09 8.25
C PHE A 96 0.25 -5.79 6.86
N GLY A 97 0.92 -4.90 6.14
CA GLY A 97 0.50 -4.49 4.79
C GLY A 97 0.57 -5.62 3.77
N GLU A 98 1.39 -6.64 4.01
CA GLU A 98 1.53 -7.87 3.22
C GLU A 98 0.30 -8.78 3.36
N ILE A 99 -0.42 -8.68 4.48
CA ILE A 99 -1.60 -9.48 4.79
C ILE A 99 -2.89 -8.74 4.43
N SER A 100 -2.96 -7.45 4.76
CA SER A 100 -4.18 -6.65 4.70
C SER A 100 -4.20 -5.59 3.60
N GLY A 101 -3.07 -5.42 2.89
CA GLY A 101 -2.86 -4.33 1.95
C GLY A 101 -2.70 -2.96 2.64
N GLY A 102 -2.33 -1.94 1.86
CA GLY A 102 -2.00 -0.62 2.38
C GLY A 102 -3.17 0.08 3.09
N LYS A 103 -4.41 -0.09 2.59
CA LYS A 103 -5.59 0.53 3.22
C LYS A 103 -6.03 -0.22 4.47
N GLY A 104 -6.03 -1.55 4.40
CA GLY A 104 -6.36 -2.43 5.52
C GLY A 104 -5.42 -2.21 6.70
N SER A 105 -4.11 -2.17 6.44
CA SER A 105 -3.08 -1.88 7.46
C SER A 105 -3.23 -0.50 8.07
N SER A 106 -3.51 0.51 7.25
CA SER A 106 -3.76 1.87 7.75
C SER A 106 -5.01 1.92 8.63
N LEU A 107 -6.10 1.26 8.24
CA LEU A 107 -7.32 1.19 9.04
C LEU A 107 -7.11 0.45 10.36
N GLY A 108 -6.37 -0.67 10.35
CA GLY A 108 -6.05 -1.40 11.59
C GLY A 108 -5.27 -0.53 12.58
N LYS A 109 -4.21 0.12 12.12
CA LYS A 109 -3.41 1.06 12.94
C LYS A 109 -4.25 2.24 13.43
N LEU A 110 -5.14 2.78 12.59
CA LEU A 110 -6.05 3.84 12.99
C LEU A 110 -7.09 3.37 14.01
N THR A 111 -7.56 2.11 13.92
CA THR A 111 -8.45 1.51 14.91
C THR A 111 -7.74 1.39 16.26
N GLU A 112 -6.47 0.96 16.28
CA GLU A 112 -5.67 0.93 17.49
C GLU A 112 -5.51 2.33 18.10
N LEU A 113 -5.08 3.32 17.30
CA LEU A 113 -4.92 4.71 17.74
C LEU A 113 -6.24 5.33 18.22
N SER A 114 -7.35 5.05 17.53
CA SER A 114 -8.70 5.50 17.92
C SER A 114 -9.09 4.98 19.30
N ASN A 115 -8.75 3.73 19.63
CA ASN A 115 -9.03 3.14 20.94
C ASN A 115 -8.15 3.74 22.06
N GLN A 116 -6.90 4.10 21.74
CA GLN A 116 -5.96 4.70 22.68
C GLN A 116 -6.29 6.17 22.97
N GLU A 117 -6.45 6.98 21.92
CA GLU A 117 -6.61 8.44 22.03
C GLU A 117 -8.06 8.86 22.23
N LYS A 118 -9.03 8.06 21.76
CA LYS A 118 -10.48 8.33 21.84
C LYS A 118 -10.92 9.67 21.24
N THR A 119 -10.11 10.26 20.38
CA THR A 119 -10.37 11.56 19.71
C THR A 119 -11.15 11.42 18.40
N PHE A 120 -11.17 10.22 17.82
CA PHE A 120 -11.91 9.89 16.61
C PHE A 120 -12.40 8.44 16.68
N ILE A 121 -13.33 8.07 15.80
CA ILE A 121 -13.93 6.73 15.74
C ILE A 121 -13.64 6.12 14.36
N VAL A 122 -13.10 4.90 14.36
CA VAL A 122 -13.02 4.07 13.15
C VAL A 122 -14.18 3.07 13.13
N PRO A 123 -14.98 2.99 12.05
CA PRO A 123 -16.03 1.99 11.95
C PRO A 123 -15.49 0.57 12.10
N LYS A 124 -16.23 -0.29 12.79
CA LYS A 124 -15.91 -1.72 12.87
C LYS A 124 -15.92 -2.32 11.47
N GLY A 125 -14.98 -3.22 11.20
CA GLY A 125 -14.91 -3.93 9.94
C GLY A 125 -13.91 -5.07 9.97
N ILE A 126 -13.94 -5.83 8.88
CA ILE A 126 -13.05 -6.96 8.63
C ILE A 126 -12.29 -6.74 7.33
N ILE A 127 -11.20 -7.48 7.18
CA ILE A 127 -10.34 -7.53 6.02
C ILE A 127 -10.32 -8.98 5.56
N VAL A 128 -10.60 -9.19 4.28
CA VAL A 128 -10.32 -10.44 3.59
C VAL A 128 -8.83 -10.42 3.23
N THR A 129 -8.06 -11.35 3.77
CA THR A 129 -6.59 -11.29 3.72
C THR A 129 -6.04 -11.80 2.40
N THR A 130 -4.74 -11.59 2.17
CA THR A 130 -4.03 -12.19 1.05
C THR A 130 -4.06 -13.72 1.08
N ALA A 131 -4.19 -14.36 2.24
CA ALA A 131 -4.37 -15.82 2.31
C ALA A 131 -5.69 -16.29 1.70
N ALA A 132 -6.79 -15.55 1.91
CA ALA A 132 -8.05 -15.83 1.24
C ALA A 132 -7.95 -15.60 -0.28
N TYR A 133 -7.19 -14.60 -0.70
CA TYR A 133 -6.93 -14.41 -2.13
C TYR A 133 -6.17 -15.60 -2.72
N GLN A 134 -5.12 -16.11 -2.06
CA GLN A 134 -4.39 -17.30 -2.52
C GLN A 134 -5.30 -18.54 -2.60
N GLU A 135 -6.20 -18.73 -1.63
CA GLU A 135 -7.17 -19.84 -1.64
C GLU A 135 -8.20 -19.70 -2.79
N PHE A 136 -8.50 -18.48 -3.22
CA PHE A 136 -9.40 -18.20 -4.34
C PHE A 136 -8.76 -18.45 -5.71
N LEU A 137 -7.44 -18.39 -5.84
CA LEU A 137 -6.75 -18.56 -7.12
C LEU A 137 -6.85 -20.00 -7.62
N THR A 138 -7.61 -20.20 -8.69
CA THR A 138 -7.71 -21.48 -9.38
C THR A 138 -6.67 -21.59 -10.50
N PRO A 139 -6.32 -22.81 -10.96
CA PRO A 139 -5.46 -22.99 -12.13
C PRO A 139 -5.98 -22.27 -13.38
N GLU A 140 -7.30 -22.16 -13.54
CA GLU A 140 -7.94 -21.44 -14.65
C GLU A 140 -7.67 -19.93 -14.56
N ILE A 141 -7.84 -19.31 -13.38
CA ILE A 141 -7.52 -17.90 -13.14
C ILE A 141 -6.03 -17.65 -13.42
N LEU A 142 -5.15 -18.50 -12.88
CA LEU A 142 -3.70 -18.36 -13.05
C LEU A 142 -3.29 -18.46 -14.52
N SER A 143 -3.90 -19.40 -15.27
CA SER A 143 -3.64 -19.55 -16.71
C SER A 143 -4.06 -18.31 -17.49
N ALA A 144 -5.24 -17.75 -17.19
CA ALA A 144 -5.73 -16.57 -17.86
C ALA A 144 -4.93 -15.31 -17.52
N VAL A 145 -4.53 -15.14 -16.26
CA VAL A 145 -3.62 -14.05 -15.85
C VAL A 145 -2.27 -14.18 -16.56
N LYS A 146 -1.74 -15.41 -16.66
CA LYS A 146 -0.50 -15.65 -17.41
C LYS A 146 -0.65 -15.30 -18.90
N HIS A 147 -1.78 -15.65 -19.51
CA HIS A 147 -2.05 -15.27 -20.91
C HIS A 147 -2.09 -13.74 -21.06
N LEU A 148 -2.76 -13.03 -20.15
CA LEU A 148 -2.77 -11.58 -20.13
C LEU A 148 -1.37 -10.99 -19.96
N GLU A 149 -0.55 -11.55 -19.07
CA GLU A 149 0.87 -11.19 -18.94
C GLU A 149 1.60 -11.34 -20.28
N ASP A 150 1.46 -12.50 -20.94
CA ASP A 150 2.14 -12.78 -22.20
C ASP A 150 1.73 -11.81 -23.33
N VAL A 151 0.45 -11.41 -23.37
CA VAL A 151 -0.04 -10.38 -24.31
C VAL A 151 0.52 -9.00 -23.98
N VAL A 152 0.50 -8.59 -22.71
CA VAL A 152 0.99 -7.28 -22.26
C VAL A 152 2.50 -7.13 -22.47
N TYR A 153 3.26 -8.19 -22.27
CA TYR A 153 4.71 -8.19 -22.50
C TYR A 153 5.10 -8.38 -23.97
N GLY A 154 4.14 -8.63 -24.86
CA GLY A 154 4.40 -8.86 -26.28
C GLY A 154 5.05 -10.22 -26.57
N ASN A 155 5.00 -11.16 -25.61
CA ASN A 155 5.41 -12.56 -25.84
C ASN A 155 4.47 -13.24 -26.84
N ILE A 156 3.19 -12.84 -26.83
CA ILE A 156 2.15 -13.32 -27.74
C ILE A 156 1.44 -12.12 -28.33
N THR A 157 1.13 -12.18 -29.62
CA THR A 157 0.26 -11.19 -30.28
C THR A 157 -1.18 -11.35 -29.81
N GLY A 158 -1.78 -10.30 -29.28
CA GLY A 158 -3.18 -10.30 -28.85
C GLY A 158 -3.66 -8.90 -28.46
N ASP A 159 -4.96 -8.76 -28.30
CA ASP A 159 -5.56 -7.52 -27.80
C ASP A 159 -5.59 -7.54 -26.26
N VAL A 160 -4.96 -6.54 -25.64
CA VAL A 160 -4.86 -6.43 -24.17
C VAL A 160 -6.25 -6.28 -23.52
N LYS A 161 -7.17 -5.58 -24.18
CA LYS A 161 -8.54 -5.38 -23.69
C LYS A 161 -9.31 -6.70 -23.73
N GLU A 162 -9.19 -7.47 -24.80
CA GLU A 162 -9.80 -8.80 -24.89
C GLU A 162 -9.25 -9.75 -23.82
N ALA A 163 -7.92 -9.82 -23.66
CA ALA A 163 -7.28 -10.62 -22.63
C ALA A 163 -7.71 -10.21 -21.21
N CYS A 164 -7.86 -8.91 -20.96
CA CYS A 164 -8.33 -8.39 -19.67
C CYS A 164 -9.81 -8.72 -19.41
N ASN A 165 -10.66 -8.62 -20.43
CA ASN A 165 -12.07 -9.02 -20.34
C ASN A 165 -12.21 -10.52 -20.09
N ALA A 166 -11.36 -11.35 -20.71
CA ALA A 166 -11.35 -12.79 -20.48
C ALA A 166 -11.01 -13.12 -19.01
N VAL A 167 -9.98 -12.48 -18.45
CA VAL A 167 -9.60 -12.63 -17.03
C VAL A 167 -10.74 -12.18 -16.12
N SER A 168 -11.31 -11.00 -16.37
CA SER A 168 -12.43 -10.48 -15.57
C SER A 168 -13.63 -11.43 -15.60
N GLY A 169 -13.99 -11.94 -16.78
CA GLY A 169 -15.09 -12.89 -16.94
C GLY A 169 -14.84 -14.26 -16.31
N ILE A 170 -13.58 -14.69 -16.13
CA ILE A 170 -13.24 -15.89 -15.33
C ILE A 170 -13.45 -15.61 -13.84
N ILE A 171 -12.96 -14.47 -13.36
CA ILE A 171 -13.07 -14.11 -11.96
C ILE A 171 -14.55 -13.95 -11.56
N GLU A 172 -15.37 -13.32 -12.40
CA GLU A 172 -16.80 -13.09 -12.14
C GLU A 172 -17.62 -14.39 -12.06
N ARG A 173 -17.29 -15.41 -12.86
CA ARG A 173 -17.98 -16.72 -12.82
C ARG A 173 -17.43 -17.67 -11.77
N THR A 174 -16.24 -17.41 -11.24
CA THR A 174 -15.60 -18.27 -10.25
C THR A 174 -16.26 -18.07 -8.89
N LEU A 175 -16.85 -19.14 -8.36
CA LEU A 175 -17.45 -19.11 -7.04
C LEU A 175 -16.38 -18.98 -5.96
N LEU A 176 -16.67 -18.18 -4.93
CA LEU A 176 -15.82 -18.12 -3.74
C LEU A 176 -15.81 -19.49 -3.04
N PRO A 177 -14.63 -20.04 -2.70
CA PRO A 177 -14.52 -21.25 -1.90
C PRO A 177 -15.37 -21.18 -0.62
N PRO A 178 -16.12 -22.24 -0.26
CA PRO A 178 -17.00 -22.23 0.91
C PRO A 178 -16.29 -21.80 2.20
N LYS A 179 -15.03 -22.20 2.37
CA LYS A 179 -14.20 -21.85 3.53
C LYS A 179 -14.03 -20.33 3.70
N ILE A 180 -13.88 -19.59 2.59
CA ILE A 180 -13.80 -18.11 2.62
C ILE A 180 -15.15 -17.52 3.00
N CYS A 181 -16.24 -18.00 2.40
CA CYS A 181 -17.60 -17.54 2.71
C CYS A 181 -17.96 -17.74 4.19
N HIS A 182 -17.63 -18.91 4.75
CA HIS A 182 -17.80 -19.19 6.18
C HIS A 182 -16.96 -18.23 7.03
N SER A 183 -15.67 -18.07 6.71
CA SER A 183 -14.78 -17.16 7.45
C SER A 183 -15.28 -15.72 7.48
N ILE A 184 -15.77 -15.20 6.34
CA ILE A 184 -16.37 -13.86 6.25
C ILE A 184 -17.62 -13.78 7.11
N THR A 185 -18.54 -14.73 6.96
CA THR A 185 -19.82 -14.75 7.69
C THR A 185 -19.61 -14.82 9.20
N ASP A 186 -18.73 -15.71 9.64
CA ASP A 186 -18.43 -15.91 11.06
C ASP A 186 -17.73 -14.68 11.65
N SER A 187 -16.80 -14.07 10.91
CA SER A 187 -16.14 -12.83 11.37
C SER A 187 -17.12 -11.66 11.48
N LEU A 188 -18.06 -11.53 10.53
CA LEU A 188 -19.10 -10.49 10.60
C LEU A 188 -20.06 -10.73 11.76
N LYS A 189 -20.52 -11.98 11.96
CA LYS A 189 -21.37 -12.35 13.11
C LYS A 189 -20.66 -12.12 14.43
N GLN A 190 -19.37 -12.44 14.52
CA GLN A 190 -18.59 -12.19 15.74
C GLN A 190 -18.45 -10.69 16.03
N LEU A 191 -18.33 -9.85 14.99
CA LEU A 191 -18.08 -8.42 15.14
C LEU A 191 -19.35 -7.58 15.38
N PHE A 192 -20.47 -7.99 14.75
CA PHE A 192 -21.76 -7.28 14.77
C PHE A 192 -22.87 -8.04 15.51
N GLY A 193 -22.62 -9.25 16.00
CA GLY A 193 -23.60 -10.08 16.68
C GLY A 193 -24.64 -10.70 15.73
N GLY A 194 -25.79 -11.09 16.29
CA GLY A 194 -26.93 -11.64 15.54
C GLY A 194 -27.56 -10.65 14.55
N ASP A 195 -27.25 -9.36 14.68
CA ASP A 195 -27.78 -8.30 13.83
C ASP A 195 -26.96 -8.05 12.56
N ALA A 196 -25.97 -8.90 12.24
CA ALA A 196 -25.11 -8.73 11.06
C ALA A 196 -25.90 -8.49 9.75
N ASN A 197 -27.06 -9.11 9.60
CA ASN A 197 -27.94 -8.97 8.43
C ASN A 197 -28.69 -7.62 8.36
N GLN A 198 -28.69 -6.83 9.44
CA GLN A 198 -29.32 -5.52 9.48
C GLN A 198 -28.37 -4.40 9.03
N TYR A 199 -27.07 -4.69 8.93
CA TYR A 199 -26.05 -3.73 8.53
C TYR A 199 -25.80 -3.77 7.02
N LYS A 200 -25.54 -2.58 6.47
CA LYS A 200 -24.99 -2.44 5.11
C LYS A 200 -23.48 -2.29 5.20
N PHE A 201 -22.76 -3.04 4.39
CA PHE A 201 -21.29 -3.04 4.39
C PHE A 201 -20.74 -2.34 3.16
N ALA A 202 -19.68 -1.55 3.35
CA ALA A 202 -18.91 -0.97 2.26
C ALA A 202 -17.74 -1.91 1.92
N VAL A 203 -17.77 -2.50 0.73
CA VAL A 203 -16.67 -3.35 0.24
C VAL A 203 -15.64 -2.47 -0.46
N ARG A 204 -14.38 -2.52 -0.01
CA ARG A 204 -13.29 -1.69 -0.56
C ARG A 204 -12.05 -2.53 -0.80
N SER A 205 -11.47 -2.43 -2.00
CA SER A 205 -10.18 -3.09 -2.25
C SER A 205 -9.05 -2.43 -1.46
N SER A 206 -8.15 -3.26 -0.97
CA SER A 206 -6.90 -2.89 -0.34
C SER A 206 -5.82 -3.72 -1.01
N ALA A 207 -4.91 -3.05 -1.72
CA ALA A 207 -3.84 -3.73 -2.45
C ALA A 207 -2.56 -3.77 -1.63
N THR A 208 -1.77 -4.82 -1.83
CA THR A 208 -0.40 -4.92 -1.33
C THR A 208 0.53 -4.13 -2.26
N GLY A 209 1.47 -3.39 -1.70
CA GLY A 209 2.42 -2.57 -2.45
C GLY A 209 3.66 -3.33 -2.92
N THR A 210 3.59 -4.65 -3.09
CA THR A 210 4.75 -5.45 -3.48
C THR A 210 5.06 -5.24 -4.96
N HIS A 211 6.34 -5.08 -5.29
CA HIS A 211 6.84 -4.58 -6.59
C HIS A 211 6.61 -5.51 -7.81
N ASN A 212 5.75 -6.51 -7.71
CA ASN A 212 5.59 -7.53 -8.75
C ASN A 212 4.46 -7.16 -9.72
N LEU A 213 4.76 -7.06 -11.02
CA LEU A 213 3.80 -6.64 -12.05
C LEU A 213 2.56 -7.56 -12.14
N ARG A 214 2.70 -8.85 -11.79
CA ARG A 214 1.57 -9.81 -11.69
C ARG A 214 0.47 -9.31 -10.76
N GLU A 215 0.86 -8.80 -9.60
CA GLU A 215 -0.05 -8.24 -8.61
C GLU A 215 -0.66 -6.93 -9.11
N ARG A 216 0.06 -6.14 -9.93
CA ARG A 216 -0.47 -4.90 -10.54
C ARG A 216 -1.51 -5.17 -11.63
N ILE A 217 -1.31 -6.23 -12.43
CA ILE A 217 -2.28 -6.68 -13.44
C ILE A 217 -3.53 -7.23 -12.76
N LEU A 218 -3.37 -8.03 -11.70
CA LEU A 218 -4.48 -8.48 -10.86
C LEU A 218 -5.17 -7.31 -10.14
N GLN A 219 -4.42 -6.30 -9.70
CA GLN A 219 -4.95 -5.08 -9.10
C GLN A 219 -5.74 -4.23 -10.10
N LEU A 220 -5.36 -4.24 -11.39
CA LEU A 220 -6.15 -3.65 -12.48
C LEU A 220 -7.43 -4.46 -12.74
N CYS A 221 -7.35 -5.79 -12.80
CA CYS A 221 -8.53 -6.64 -12.94
C CYS A 221 -9.49 -6.53 -11.72
N GLN A 222 -8.97 -6.40 -10.49
CA GLN A 222 -9.78 -6.15 -9.29
C GLN A 222 -10.38 -4.73 -9.27
N GLN A 223 -9.72 -3.74 -9.87
CA GLN A 223 -10.30 -2.40 -10.05
C GLN A 223 -11.38 -2.36 -11.14
N LEU A 224 -11.29 -3.25 -12.15
CA LEU A 224 -12.33 -3.43 -13.16
C LEU A 224 -13.51 -4.25 -12.62
N ALA A 225 -13.27 -5.32 -11.87
CA ALA A 225 -14.31 -6.12 -11.19
C ALA A 225 -15.06 -5.34 -10.09
N LYS A 226 -14.48 -4.22 -9.61
CA LYS A 226 -15.15 -3.26 -8.72
C LYS A 226 -16.37 -2.58 -9.34
N TRP A 227 -16.59 -2.70 -10.65
CA TRP A 227 -17.80 -2.22 -11.31
C TRP A 227 -18.94 -3.24 -11.35
N THR A 228 -18.66 -4.54 -11.14
CA THR A 228 -19.66 -5.59 -11.36
C THR A 228 -20.20 -6.24 -10.08
N LEU A 229 -19.46 -6.16 -8.96
CA LEU A 229 -19.86 -6.81 -7.72
C LEU A 229 -20.68 -5.88 -6.79
N SER A 230 -21.88 -5.53 -7.26
CA SER A 230 -23.01 -5.20 -6.39
C SER A 230 -23.52 -6.50 -5.78
N TRP A 231 -22.97 -6.89 -4.63
CA TRP A 231 -23.43 -8.06 -3.88
C TRP A 231 -24.84 -7.78 -3.33
N GLU A 232 -25.88 -8.27 -4.02
CA GLU A 232 -27.19 -8.43 -3.40
C GLU A 232 -27.13 -9.61 -2.42
N PHE A 233 -27.01 -9.30 -1.12
CA PHE A 233 -27.45 -10.22 -0.08
C PHE A 233 -28.98 -10.29 -0.16
N LYS A 234 -29.51 -11.22 -0.97
CA LYS A 234 -30.88 -11.72 -0.77
C LYS A 234 -30.81 -12.84 0.24
N ALA A 235 -31.25 -12.52 1.45
CA ALA A 235 -31.68 -13.51 2.44
C ALA A 235 -32.89 -14.30 1.91
#